data_AF-A0A8S3ICN3-F1
#
_entry.id   AF-A0A8S3ICN3-F1
#
_cell.length_a   1.000
_cell.length_b   1.000
_cell.length_c   1.000
_cell.angle_alpha   90.00
_cell.angle_beta   90.00
_cell.angle_gamma   90.00
#
_symmetry.space_group_name_H-M   'P 1'
#
loop_
_entity.id
_entity.type
_entity.pdbx_description
1 polymer ?
#
loop_
_entity_poly.entity_id
_entity_poly.type
_entity_poly.pdbx_seq_one_letter_code
_entity_poly.pdbx_strand_id
1 'polypeptide(L)'
;MQVLFTLKDFQEKYYKNCDFYFDKAKDPANDFNAQTAKLAHGLLSGVYSKEIPANVDASLQAPSVIRPQMFRLLIGRNHADFGTKQQQDAAEFLQYYLEQVNNHCKKDPTPDSTFDPSTCFQFELEERIYFPETNQVRYLARNDSMFRLNVPLFSAKNQHEVHEYNKLKEDMEKQGNRINDLPVIRPIIPLQEAISQWAAPEEINDYKLPRHGRTTTIRKTQKFLTFPDYLVVQLKKYTFNADWTPKKIDVSMEVPDVLDLNSLRASGLQPGETLVTD
;
A
#
# COMPACT_ATOMS: atom_id res chain seq x y z
N MET A 1 7.19 -6.98 5.66
CA MET A 1 7.49 -8.27 6.33
C MET A 1 6.98 -8.33 7.76
N GLN A 2 7.45 -7.48 8.68
CA GLN A 2 6.99 -7.48 10.08
C GLN A 2 5.47 -7.44 10.20
N VAL A 3 4.82 -6.46 9.56
CA VAL A 3 3.35 -6.33 9.52
C VAL A 3 2.68 -7.56 8.88
N LEU A 4 3.23 -8.11 7.80
CA LEU A 4 2.63 -9.27 7.12
C LEU A 4 2.55 -10.48 8.06
N PHE A 5 3.59 -10.73 8.85
CA PHE A 5 3.61 -11.86 9.78
C PHE A 5 2.85 -11.58 11.10
N THR A 6 2.20 -10.42 11.26
CA THR A 6 1.16 -10.25 12.28
C THR A 6 -0.23 -10.69 11.80
N LEU A 7 -0.41 -10.92 10.48
CA LEU A 7 -1.69 -11.30 9.89
C LEU A 7 -1.87 -12.80 9.94
N LYS A 8 -3.10 -13.24 10.28
CA LYS A 8 -3.42 -14.66 10.47
C LYS A 8 -3.12 -15.49 9.23
N ASP A 9 -3.43 -14.95 8.05
CA ASP A 9 -3.28 -15.65 6.78
C ASP A 9 -1.81 -16.02 6.48
N PHE A 10 -0.90 -15.08 6.71
CA PHE A 10 0.53 -15.31 6.52
C PHE A 10 1.12 -16.22 7.60
N GLN A 11 0.62 -16.11 8.85
CA GLN A 11 1.00 -17.02 9.93
C GLN A 11 0.56 -18.45 9.63
N GLU A 12 -0.67 -18.65 9.18
CA GLU A 12 -1.21 -19.95 8.80
C GLU A 12 -0.40 -20.52 7.63
N LYS A 13 -0.21 -19.72 6.57
CA LYS A 13 0.47 -20.19 5.35
C LYS A 13 1.92 -20.58 5.59
N TYR A 14 2.70 -19.76 6.30
CA TYR A 14 4.16 -19.88 6.31
C TYR A 14 4.78 -20.22 7.68
N TYR A 15 4.10 -19.91 8.79
CA TYR A 15 4.62 -20.21 10.12
C TYR A 15 4.12 -21.56 10.64
N LYS A 16 2.80 -21.76 10.72
CA LYS A 16 2.22 -23.01 11.25
C LYS A 16 2.53 -24.21 10.38
N ASN A 17 2.66 -24.00 9.07
CA ASN A 17 2.99 -25.02 8.10
C ASN A 17 4.47 -25.00 7.66
N CYS A 18 5.38 -24.42 8.46
CA CYS A 18 6.78 -24.26 8.05
C CYS A 18 7.48 -25.59 7.73
N ASP A 19 7.17 -26.65 8.47
CA ASP A 19 7.78 -27.97 8.32
C ASP A 19 7.52 -28.56 6.94
N PHE A 20 6.31 -28.37 6.39
CA PHE A 20 5.99 -28.80 5.02
C PHE A 20 6.95 -28.18 4.00
N TYR A 21 7.22 -26.87 4.09
CA TYR A 21 8.11 -26.21 3.13
C TYR A 21 9.56 -26.59 3.34
N PHE A 22 9.97 -26.83 4.59
CA PHE A 22 11.32 -27.31 4.89
C PHE A 22 11.55 -28.72 4.33
N ASP A 23 10.57 -29.62 4.44
CA ASP A 23 10.65 -30.99 3.93
C ASP A 23 10.56 -31.07 2.40
N LYS A 24 9.81 -30.17 1.75
CA LYS A 24 9.62 -30.19 0.29
C LYS A 24 10.72 -29.50 -0.50
N ALA A 25 11.45 -28.58 0.12
CA ALA A 25 12.46 -27.81 -0.59
C ALA A 25 13.70 -28.64 -0.91
N LYS A 26 13.90 -28.94 -2.21
CA LYS A 26 15.11 -29.63 -2.70
C LYS A 26 16.36 -28.76 -2.60
N ASP A 27 16.22 -27.46 -2.86
CA ASP A 27 17.26 -26.45 -2.72
C ASP A 27 16.70 -25.29 -1.86
N PRO A 28 16.71 -25.42 -0.52
CA PRO A 28 16.08 -24.46 0.38
C PRO A 28 16.59 -23.03 0.22
N ALA A 29 17.85 -22.83 -0.19
CA ALA A 29 18.42 -21.50 -0.39
C ALA A 29 17.81 -20.74 -1.58
N ASN A 30 17.27 -21.48 -2.56
CA ASN A 30 16.68 -20.94 -3.78
C ASN A 30 15.15 -21.15 -3.85
N ASP A 31 14.54 -21.69 -2.79
CA ASP A 31 13.10 -21.92 -2.70
C ASP A 31 12.40 -20.77 -1.98
N PHE A 32 11.46 -20.12 -2.67
CA PHE A 32 10.75 -18.93 -2.15
C PHE A 32 9.93 -19.26 -0.90
N ASN A 33 9.20 -20.37 -0.92
CA ASN A 33 8.31 -20.75 0.17
C ASN A 33 9.12 -21.15 1.41
N ALA A 34 10.23 -21.89 1.24
CA ALA A 34 11.13 -22.24 2.33
C ALA A 34 11.81 -21.01 2.94
N GLN A 35 12.29 -20.05 2.13
CA GLN A 35 12.88 -18.82 2.66
C GLN A 35 11.84 -17.93 3.35
N THR A 36 10.59 -17.89 2.86
CA THR A 36 9.50 -17.17 3.48
C THR A 36 9.07 -17.82 4.80
N ALA A 37 8.93 -19.15 4.84
CA ALA A 37 8.65 -19.92 6.06
C ALA A 37 9.77 -19.80 7.08
N LYS A 38 11.04 -19.82 6.65
CA LYS A 38 12.21 -19.57 7.51
C LYS A 38 12.14 -18.18 8.15
N LEU A 39 11.78 -17.16 7.39
CA LEU A 39 11.61 -15.81 7.92
C LEU A 39 10.44 -15.74 8.92
N ALA A 40 9.31 -16.37 8.59
CA ALA A 40 8.14 -16.46 9.47
C ALA A 40 8.51 -17.12 10.81
N HIS A 41 9.19 -18.27 10.75
CA HIS A 41 9.68 -18.98 11.93
C HIS A 41 10.65 -18.13 12.75
N GLY A 42 11.60 -17.46 12.10
CA GLY A 42 12.53 -16.57 12.79
C GLY A 42 11.85 -15.40 13.51
N LEU A 43 10.73 -14.91 12.99
CA LEU A 43 9.95 -13.81 13.59
C LEU A 43 9.02 -14.27 14.72
N LEU A 44 8.41 -15.45 14.58
CA LEU A 44 7.26 -15.84 15.40
C LEU A 44 7.55 -16.95 16.42
N SER A 45 8.65 -17.69 16.26
CA SER A 45 9.00 -18.82 17.15
C SER A 45 9.46 -18.39 18.55
N GLY A 46 9.86 -17.13 18.74
CA GLY A 46 10.48 -16.64 19.98
C GLY A 46 11.90 -17.17 20.23
N VAL A 47 12.46 -18.01 19.36
CA VAL A 47 13.81 -18.58 19.51
C VAL A 47 14.88 -17.48 19.55
N TYR A 48 14.67 -16.41 18.76
CA TYR A 48 15.57 -15.26 18.66
C TYR A 48 15.23 -14.12 19.63
N SER A 49 14.28 -14.32 20.55
CA SER A 49 13.85 -13.29 21.53
C SER A 49 14.28 -13.60 22.97
N LYS A 50 15.08 -14.66 23.16
CA LYS A 50 15.55 -15.08 24.49
C LYS A 50 16.68 -14.17 24.97
N GLU A 51 16.59 -13.74 26.23
CA GLU A 51 17.66 -13.01 26.89
C GLU A 51 18.92 -13.88 27.00
N ILE A 52 20.08 -13.23 26.87
CA ILE A 52 21.38 -13.91 26.99
C ILE A 52 21.66 -14.10 28.48
N PRO A 53 21.87 -15.35 28.97
CA PRO A 53 22.29 -15.56 30.35
C PRO A 53 23.65 -14.88 30.60
N ALA A 54 23.77 -14.14 31.70
CA ALA A 54 24.95 -13.31 32.01
C ALA A 54 26.29 -14.06 32.09
N ASN A 55 26.25 -15.40 32.16
CA ASN A 55 27.42 -16.26 32.42
C ASN A 55 28.01 -16.91 31.15
N VAL A 56 27.61 -16.49 29.94
CA VAL A 56 28.11 -17.08 28.70
C VAL A 56 28.77 -16.05 27.81
N ASP A 57 29.92 -16.41 27.23
CA ASP A 57 30.66 -15.60 26.27
C ASP A 57 29.79 -15.30 25.04
N ALA A 58 29.55 -14.01 24.79
CA ALA A 58 28.74 -13.52 23.69
C ALA A 58 29.31 -13.90 22.30
N SER A 59 30.60 -14.24 22.21
CA SER A 59 31.25 -14.66 20.95
C SER A 59 30.96 -16.11 20.54
N LEU A 60 30.46 -16.94 21.47
CA LEU A 60 30.21 -18.37 21.26
C LEU A 60 28.74 -18.71 20.97
N GLN A 61 27.85 -17.70 20.90
CA GLN A 61 26.40 -17.93 20.76
C GLN A 61 25.82 -17.53 19.41
N ALA A 62 24.72 -18.20 19.05
CA ALA A 62 23.89 -17.86 17.91
C ALA A 62 23.33 -16.43 18.07
N PRO A 63 23.30 -15.62 16.99
CA PRO A 63 22.86 -14.24 17.08
C PRO A 63 21.40 -14.16 17.57
N SER A 64 21.13 -13.30 18.55
CA SER A 64 19.78 -12.94 19.04
C SER A 64 18.97 -12.10 18.04
N VAL A 65 19.46 -11.97 16.80
CA VAL A 65 18.87 -11.12 15.78
C VAL A 65 18.79 -11.89 14.48
N ILE A 66 17.60 -11.88 13.89
CA ILE A 66 17.39 -12.43 12.55
C ILE A 66 17.99 -11.50 11.48
N ARG A 67 18.76 -12.07 10.56
CA ARG A 67 19.30 -11.37 9.39
C ARG A 67 18.80 -12.07 8.12
N PRO A 68 17.73 -11.59 7.48
CA PRO A 68 17.08 -12.29 6.36
C PRO A 68 17.84 -12.12 5.04
N GLN A 69 19.16 -12.33 5.02
CA GLN A 69 20.01 -12.12 3.86
C GLN A 69 19.63 -13.03 2.70
N MET A 70 19.37 -14.32 2.97
CA MET A 70 18.96 -15.27 1.94
C MET A 70 17.60 -14.92 1.34
N PHE A 71 16.60 -14.65 2.19
CA PHE A 71 15.30 -14.16 1.73
C PHE A 71 15.45 -12.90 0.87
N ARG A 72 16.21 -11.88 1.32
CA ARG A 72 16.44 -10.63 0.60
C ARG A 72 17.09 -10.86 -0.77
N LEU A 73 18.11 -11.72 -0.83
CA LEU A 73 18.79 -12.06 -2.08
C LEU A 73 17.87 -12.80 -3.04
N LEU A 74 17.08 -13.75 -2.54
CA LEU A 74 16.18 -14.54 -3.35
C LEU A 74 15.03 -13.70 -3.93
N ILE A 75 14.34 -12.94 -3.08
CA ILE A 75 13.22 -12.09 -3.50
C ILE A 75 13.66 -10.99 -4.44
N GLY A 76 14.88 -10.47 -4.31
CA GLY A 76 15.40 -9.40 -5.18
C GLY A 76 16.07 -9.89 -6.48
N ARG A 77 16.36 -11.18 -6.63
CA ARG A 77 17.33 -11.69 -7.64
C ARG A 77 17.06 -11.23 -9.08
N ASN A 78 15.79 -11.15 -9.47
CA ASN A 78 15.37 -10.82 -10.84
C ASN A 78 14.64 -9.47 -10.95
N HIS A 79 14.72 -8.63 -9.91
CA HIS A 79 14.09 -7.32 -9.90
C HIS A 79 15.15 -6.24 -10.01
N ALA A 80 14.97 -5.31 -10.96
CA ALA A 80 15.93 -4.24 -11.25
C ALA A 80 16.28 -3.45 -9.99
N ASP A 81 15.28 -3.11 -9.18
CA ASP A 81 15.47 -2.32 -7.97
C ASP A 81 15.72 -3.17 -6.70
N PHE A 82 14.89 -4.18 -6.41
CA PHE A 82 15.03 -4.98 -5.18
C PHE A 82 16.26 -5.90 -5.14
N GLY A 83 16.92 -6.14 -6.28
CA GLY A 83 18.23 -6.81 -6.31
C GLY A 83 19.37 -5.94 -5.80
N THR A 84 19.18 -4.63 -5.75
CA THR A 84 20.20 -3.66 -5.33
C THR A 84 20.32 -3.55 -3.81
N LYS A 85 21.19 -2.65 -3.35
CA LYS A 85 21.29 -2.21 -1.95
C LYS A 85 20.78 -0.78 -1.74
N GLN A 86 20.13 -0.20 -2.75
CA GLN A 86 19.61 1.16 -2.69
C GLN A 86 18.34 1.22 -1.82
N GLN A 87 17.95 2.44 -1.43
CA GLN A 87 16.66 2.68 -0.77
C GLN A 87 15.52 2.44 -1.77
N GLN A 88 14.40 1.87 -1.29
CA GLN A 88 13.29 1.44 -2.12
C GLN A 88 11.94 1.82 -1.51
N ASP A 89 10.89 1.87 -2.34
CA ASP A 89 9.53 2.16 -1.91
C ASP A 89 8.86 0.93 -1.26
N ALA A 90 8.22 1.14 -0.11
CA ALA A 90 7.62 0.06 0.67
C ALA A 90 6.31 -0.46 0.05
N ALA A 91 5.53 0.40 -0.61
CA ALA A 91 4.28 0.01 -1.27
C ALA A 91 4.58 -0.77 -2.56
N GLU A 92 5.60 -0.37 -3.30
CA GLU A 92 6.10 -1.12 -4.45
C GLU A 92 6.62 -2.51 -4.04
N PHE A 93 7.44 -2.58 -2.98
CA PHE A 93 7.91 -3.87 -2.47
C PHE A 93 6.77 -4.75 -1.96
N LEU A 94 5.76 -4.17 -1.30
CA LEU A 94 4.59 -4.92 -0.85
C LEU A 94 3.83 -5.50 -2.04
N GLN A 95 3.53 -4.69 -3.05
CA GLN A 95 2.84 -5.16 -4.26
C GLN A 95 3.62 -6.28 -4.95
N TYR A 96 4.92 -6.08 -5.16
CA TYR A 96 5.81 -7.10 -5.72
C TYR A 96 5.81 -8.39 -4.89
N TYR A 97 5.89 -8.27 -3.56
CA TYR A 97 5.87 -9.44 -2.68
C TYR A 97 4.54 -10.19 -2.74
N LEU A 98 3.40 -9.51 -2.78
CA LEU A 98 2.09 -10.15 -2.91
C LEU A 98 1.94 -10.87 -4.26
N GLU A 99 2.46 -10.28 -5.35
CA GLU A 99 2.52 -10.94 -6.65
C GLU A 99 3.38 -12.21 -6.62
N GLN A 100 4.53 -12.17 -5.94
CA GLN A 100 5.38 -13.35 -5.75
C GLN A 100 4.65 -14.44 -4.94
N VAL A 101 3.97 -14.07 -3.85
CA VAL A 101 3.15 -14.99 -3.06
C VAL A 101 2.06 -15.64 -3.92
N ASN A 102 1.29 -14.86 -4.67
CA ASN A 102 0.25 -15.38 -5.56
C ASN A 102 0.81 -16.33 -6.62
N ASN A 103 1.94 -15.96 -7.24
CA ASN A 103 2.62 -16.77 -8.25
C ASN A 103 3.10 -18.11 -7.68
N HIS A 104 3.73 -18.10 -6.50
CA HIS A 104 4.22 -19.31 -5.86
C HIS A 104 3.08 -20.18 -5.30
N CYS A 105 1.96 -19.60 -4.85
CA CYS A 105 0.76 -20.36 -4.46
C CYS A 105 0.17 -21.15 -5.63
N LYS A 106 0.27 -20.63 -6.87
CA LYS A 106 -0.25 -21.30 -8.07
C LYS A 106 0.70 -22.35 -8.65
N LYS A 107 2.01 -22.19 -8.47
CA LYS A 107 3.04 -22.98 -9.18
C LYS A 107 3.70 -24.04 -8.32
N ASP A 108 3.86 -23.77 -7.03
CA ASP A 108 4.68 -24.61 -6.15
C ASP A 108 3.82 -25.51 -5.26
N PRO A 109 4.39 -26.63 -4.77
CA PRO A 109 3.73 -27.44 -3.75
C PRO A 109 3.41 -26.60 -2.50
N THR A 110 2.19 -26.73 -2.01
CA THR A 110 1.72 -26.04 -0.80
C THR A 110 0.78 -26.95 0.00
N PRO A 111 0.66 -26.78 1.33
CA PRO A 111 -0.24 -27.61 2.15
C PRO A 111 -1.71 -27.49 1.74
N ASP A 112 -2.11 -26.30 1.29
CA ASP A 112 -3.44 -25.99 0.78
C ASP A 112 -3.32 -25.15 -0.49
N SER A 113 -3.69 -25.73 -1.62
CA SER A 113 -3.64 -25.12 -2.96
C SER A 113 -4.76 -24.11 -3.21
N THR A 114 -5.79 -24.09 -2.36
CA THR A 114 -6.92 -23.16 -2.45
C THR A 114 -6.71 -21.90 -1.62
N PHE A 115 -5.74 -21.94 -0.69
CA PHE A 115 -5.46 -20.84 0.23
C PHE A 115 -4.28 -19.99 -0.24
N ASP A 116 -4.55 -18.74 -0.61
CA ASP A 116 -3.55 -17.73 -0.97
C ASP A 116 -3.62 -16.55 0.01
N PRO A 117 -2.62 -16.33 0.88
CA PRO A 117 -2.69 -15.27 1.88
C PRO A 117 -2.61 -13.86 1.27
N SER A 118 -2.30 -13.70 -0.02
CA SER A 118 -2.33 -12.39 -0.69
C SER A 118 -3.74 -11.89 -0.98
N THR A 119 -4.75 -12.77 -0.97
CA THR A 119 -6.13 -12.40 -1.27
C THR A 119 -6.81 -11.64 -0.14
N CYS A 120 -6.31 -11.71 1.10
CA CYS A 120 -6.88 -10.98 2.25
C CYS A 120 -6.78 -9.44 2.11
N PHE A 121 -5.98 -8.96 1.16
CA PHE A 121 -5.87 -7.54 0.80
C PHE A 121 -6.70 -7.15 -0.43
N GLN A 122 -7.22 -8.12 -1.17
CA GLN A 122 -7.88 -7.87 -2.46
C GLN A 122 -9.29 -7.35 -2.26
N PHE A 123 -9.64 -6.35 -3.07
CA PHE A 123 -10.98 -5.79 -3.12
C PHE A 123 -11.32 -5.34 -4.54
N GLU A 124 -12.61 -5.21 -4.80
CA GLU A 124 -13.15 -4.74 -6.07
C GLU A 124 -13.75 -3.35 -5.90
N LEU A 125 -13.47 -2.49 -6.88
CA LEU A 125 -14.05 -1.16 -7.00
C LEU A 125 -15.06 -1.13 -8.15
N GLU A 126 -16.18 -0.46 -7.90
CA GLU A 126 -17.12 -0.02 -8.93
C GLU A 126 -16.69 1.36 -9.41
N GLU A 127 -16.40 1.50 -10.70
CA GLU A 127 -16.29 2.79 -11.36
C GLU A 127 -17.57 3.07 -12.13
N ARG A 128 -18.29 4.11 -11.72
CA ARG A 128 -19.48 4.61 -12.43
C ARG A 128 -19.08 5.81 -13.28
N ILE A 129 -19.32 5.71 -14.58
CA ILE A 129 -19.11 6.76 -15.57
C ILE A 129 -20.47 7.26 -16.02
N TYR A 130 -20.77 8.53 -15.78
CA TYR A 130 -21.99 9.20 -16.20
C TYR A 130 -21.74 10.12 -17.41
N PHE A 131 -22.62 10.03 -18.39
CA PHE A 131 -22.61 10.82 -19.62
C PHE A 131 -23.73 11.87 -19.56
N PRO A 132 -23.42 13.14 -19.20
CA PRO A 132 -24.45 14.17 -19.05
C PRO A 132 -25.23 14.47 -20.32
N GLU A 133 -24.61 14.32 -21.51
CA GLU A 133 -25.26 14.59 -22.80
C GLU A 133 -26.42 13.63 -23.12
N THR A 134 -26.31 12.37 -22.71
CA THR A 134 -27.32 11.32 -23.00
C THR A 134 -28.06 10.85 -21.75
N ASN A 135 -27.68 11.35 -20.58
CA ASN A 135 -28.14 10.89 -19.27
C ASN A 135 -27.97 9.38 -19.06
N GLN A 136 -26.91 8.80 -19.66
CA GLN A 136 -26.60 7.38 -19.55
C GLN A 136 -25.43 7.11 -18.61
N VAL A 137 -25.29 5.87 -18.16
CA VAL A 137 -24.22 5.42 -17.27
C VAL A 137 -23.52 4.17 -17.79
N ARG A 138 -22.25 4.01 -17.43
CA ARG A 138 -21.47 2.78 -17.60
C ARG A 138 -20.84 2.42 -16.26
N TYR A 139 -20.88 1.15 -15.91
CA TYR A 139 -20.26 0.61 -14.70
C TYR A 139 -19.09 -0.30 -15.10
N LEU A 140 -17.97 -0.16 -14.42
CA LEU A 140 -16.78 -1.00 -14.59
C LEU A 140 -16.38 -1.56 -13.23
N ALA A 141 -15.97 -2.82 -13.20
CA ALA A 141 -15.35 -3.42 -12.02
C ALA A 141 -13.83 -3.42 -12.16
N ARG A 142 -13.11 -3.06 -11.09
CA ARG A 142 -11.65 -3.06 -11.05
C ARG A 142 -11.15 -3.75 -9.79
N ASN A 143 -10.31 -4.76 -9.94
CA ASN A 143 -9.59 -5.36 -8.83
C ASN A 143 -8.44 -4.46 -8.37
N ASP A 144 -8.26 -4.36 -7.06
CA ASP A 144 -7.14 -3.66 -6.44
C ASP A 144 -6.74 -4.35 -5.13
N SER A 145 -5.54 -4.07 -4.64
CA SER A 145 -5.03 -4.59 -3.36
C SER A 145 -4.56 -3.49 -2.43
N MET A 146 -4.60 -2.24 -2.89
CA MET A 146 -4.11 -1.10 -2.13
C MET A 146 -4.96 0.13 -2.41
N PHE A 147 -5.54 0.69 -1.36
CA PHE A 147 -6.37 1.88 -1.43
C PHE A 147 -5.49 3.12 -1.47
N ARG A 148 -5.31 3.68 -2.67
CA ARG A 148 -4.36 4.76 -2.92
C ARG A 148 -5.05 6.12 -2.85
N LEU A 149 -4.69 6.91 -1.85
CA LEU A 149 -5.26 8.23 -1.59
C LEU A 149 -4.27 9.34 -1.93
N ASN A 150 -4.77 10.39 -2.57
CA ASN A 150 -4.06 11.65 -2.67
C ASN A 150 -4.12 12.38 -1.33
N VAL A 151 -3.19 13.31 -1.11
CA VAL A 151 -3.13 14.12 0.12
C VAL A 151 -3.69 15.51 -0.17
N PRO A 152 -4.92 15.84 0.27
CA PRO A 152 -5.50 17.17 0.07
C PRO A 152 -4.86 18.20 1.01
N LEU A 153 -3.80 18.86 0.55
CA LEU A 153 -3.13 19.92 1.33
C LEU A 153 -4.07 21.06 1.72
N PHE A 154 -5.07 21.35 0.87
CA PHE A 154 -6.09 22.37 1.11
C PHE A 154 -7.08 22.01 2.22
N SER A 155 -7.08 20.76 2.71
CA SER A 155 -7.91 20.31 3.84
C SER A 155 -7.13 20.26 5.16
N ALA A 156 -5.93 20.85 5.22
CA ALA A 156 -5.17 20.91 6.47
C ALA A 156 -5.91 21.74 7.52
N LYS A 157 -5.99 21.24 8.76
CA LYS A 157 -6.66 21.92 9.89
C LYS A 157 -5.89 23.15 10.39
N ASN A 158 -4.57 23.17 10.18
CA ASN A 158 -3.64 24.16 10.73
C ASN A 158 -2.96 25.01 9.64
N GLN A 159 -3.71 25.42 8.62
CA GLN A 159 -3.16 26.18 7.48
C GLN A 159 -2.47 27.48 7.90
N HIS A 160 -3.02 28.18 8.87
CA HIS A 160 -2.45 29.44 9.36
C HIS A 160 -1.06 29.23 9.97
N GLU A 161 -0.94 28.27 10.90
CA GLU A 161 0.33 27.95 11.57
C GLU A 161 1.40 27.46 10.59
N VAL A 162 0.98 26.65 9.60
CA VAL A 162 1.86 26.20 8.52
C VAL A 162 2.34 27.37 7.67
N HIS A 163 1.45 28.32 7.36
CA HIS A 163 1.81 29.50 6.58
C HIS A 163 2.81 30.38 7.32
N GLU A 164 2.58 30.65 8.60
CA GLU A 164 3.50 31.40 9.46
C GLU A 164 4.87 30.73 9.57
N TYR A 165 4.89 29.41 9.78
CA TYR A 165 6.12 28.62 9.83
C TYR A 165 6.90 28.69 8.51
N ASN A 166 6.23 28.52 7.37
CA ASN A 166 6.88 28.58 6.06
C ASN A 166 7.44 29.97 5.78
N LYS A 167 6.71 31.04 6.14
CA LYS A 167 7.19 32.42 5.99
C LYS A 167 8.43 32.68 6.85
N LEU A 168 8.39 32.28 8.13
CA LEU A 168 9.54 32.39 9.03
C LEU A 168 10.75 31.63 8.46
N LYS A 169 10.53 30.42 7.96
CA LYS A 169 11.57 29.59 7.34
C LYS A 169 12.21 30.29 6.14
N GLU A 170 11.40 30.82 5.23
CA GLU A 170 11.88 31.57 4.06
C GLU A 170 12.66 32.84 4.45
N ASP A 171 12.19 33.57 5.46
CA ASP A 171 12.87 34.78 5.93
C ASP A 171 14.22 34.46 6.60
N MET A 172 14.31 33.37 7.36
CA MET A 172 15.58 32.89 7.94
C MET A 172 16.54 32.37 6.87
N GLU A 173 16.06 31.65 5.85
CA GLU A 173 16.86 31.21 4.70
C GLU A 173 17.47 32.39 3.95
N LYS A 174 16.68 33.44 3.68
CA LYS A 174 17.16 34.69 3.03
C LYS A 174 18.21 35.42 3.87
N GLN A 175 18.13 35.32 5.19
CA GLN A 175 19.09 35.91 6.13
C GLN A 175 20.34 35.03 6.35
N GLY A 176 20.42 33.85 5.72
CA GLY A 176 21.54 32.90 5.87
C GLY A 176 21.57 32.19 7.23
N ASN A 177 20.48 32.26 8.00
CA ASN A 177 20.37 31.62 9.31
C ASN A 177 20.05 30.12 9.16
N ARG A 178 20.56 29.29 10.10
CA ARG A 178 20.26 27.86 10.13
C ARG A 178 18.89 27.62 10.76
N ILE A 179 18.07 26.82 10.08
CA ILE A 179 16.65 26.55 10.41
C ILE A 179 16.51 25.40 11.43
N ASN A 180 17.60 24.70 11.72
CA ASN A 180 17.57 23.40 12.39
C ASN A 180 17.00 23.41 13.82
N ASP A 181 16.89 24.58 14.46
CA ASP A 181 16.40 24.71 15.84
C ASP A 181 14.90 25.02 15.93
N LEU A 182 14.20 25.22 14.81
CA LEU A 182 12.77 25.47 14.82
C LEU A 182 11.96 24.17 14.90
N PRO A 183 10.92 24.10 15.76
CA PRO A 183 9.99 22.98 15.77
C PRO A 183 9.27 22.92 14.42
N VAL A 184 9.38 21.77 13.73
CA VAL A 184 8.78 21.59 12.41
C VAL A 184 7.27 21.54 12.52
N ILE A 185 6.58 22.50 11.89
CA ILE A 185 5.13 22.52 11.78
C ILE A 185 4.72 21.88 10.46
N ARG A 186 3.97 20.77 10.54
CA ARG A 186 3.45 20.05 9.36
C ARG A 186 1.97 20.33 9.18
N PRO A 187 1.45 20.35 7.93
CA PRO A 187 0.01 20.32 7.71
C PRO A 187 -0.57 19.04 8.31
N ILE A 188 -1.65 19.19 9.07
CA ILE A 188 -2.41 18.12 9.72
C ILE A 188 -3.66 17.87 8.90
N ILE A 189 -3.72 16.70 8.26
CA ILE A 189 -4.79 16.34 7.33
C ILE A 189 -5.54 15.12 7.87
N PRO A 190 -6.85 15.22 8.11
CA PRO A 190 -7.67 14.06 8.47
C PRO A 190 -7.72 13.06 7.33
N LEU A 191 -7.54 11.76 7.64
CA LEU A 191 -7.66 10.70 6.64
C LEU A 191 -9.03 10.73 5.94
N GLN A 192 -10.09 11.08 6.67
CA GLN A 192 -11.44 11.19 6.14
C GLN A 192 -11.57 12.22 5.01
N GLU A 193 -10.78 13.30 5.02
CA GLU A 193 -10.77 14.30 3.95
C GLU A 193 -10.17 13.71 2.67
N ALA A 194 -9.08 12.94 2.80
CA ALA A 194 -8.48 12.25 1.66
C ALA A 194 -9.43 11.20 1.05
N ILE A 195 -10.16 10.48 1.90
CA ILE A 195 -11.18 9.50 1.47
C ILE A 195 -12.36 10.20 0.78
N SER A 196 -12.87 11.29 1.36
CA SER A 196 -13.96 12.08 0.79
C SER A 196 -13.57 12.66 -0.57
N GLN A 197 -12.34 13.16 -0.71
CA GLN A 197 -11.82 13.64 -1.99
C GLN A 197 -11.72 12.50 -3.02
N TRP A 198 -11.26 11.32 -2.62
CA TRP A 198 -11.21 10.15 -3.51
C TRP A 198 -12.59 9.71 -3.98
N ALA A 199 -13.61 9.80 -3.10
CA ALA A 199 -14.98 9.41 -3.41
C ALA A 199 -15.78 10.48 -4.19
N ALA A 200 -15.26 11.72 -4.26
CA ALA A 200 -15.94 12.83 -4.91
C ALA A 200 -16.09 12.60 -6.42
N PRO A 201 -17.20 13.04 -7.05
CA PRO A 201 -17.34 13.01 -8.50
C PRO A 201 -16.24 13.82 -9.19
N GLU A 202 -15.51 13.17 -10.09
CA GLU A 202 -14.49 13.78 -10.94
C GLU A 202 -15.09 14.08 -12.32
N GLU A 203 -15.02 15.32 -12.76
CA GLU A 203 -15.41 15.70 -14.13
C GLU A 203 -14.21 15.58 -15.06
N ILE A 204 -14.34 14.75 -16.09
CA ILE A 204 -13.28 14.50 -17.08
C ILE A 204 -13.74 15.10 -18.41
N ASN A 205 -13.03 16.14 -18.84
CA ASN A 205 -13.21 16.74 -20.15
C ASN A 205 -12.45 15.95 -21.23
N ASP A 206 -12.86 16.15 -22.47
CA ASP A 206 -12.24 15.54 -23.65
C ASP A 206 -12.18 14.00 -23.62
N TYR A 207 -13.13 13.35 -22.93
CA TYR A 207 -13.23 11.90 -22.88
C TYR A 207 -13.55 11.34 -24.27
N LYS A 208 -12.63 10.55 -24.82
CA LYS A 208 -12.76 9.97 -26.16
C LYS A 208 -13.74 8.80 -26.14
N LEU A 209 -14.85 8.95 -26.86
CA LEU A 209 -15.82 7.87 -27.03
C LEU A 209 -15.22 6.75 -27.91
N PRO A 210 -15.37 5.47 -27.52
CA PRO A 210 -14.76 4.34 -28.25
C PRO A 210 -15.15 4.25 -29.73
N ARG A 211 -16.38 4.60 -30.09
CA ARG A 211 -16.94 4.30 -31.42
C ARG A 211 -16.91 5.41 -32.45
N HIS A 212 -16.64 6.66 -32.09
CA HIS A 212 -16.82 7.79 -33.02
C HIS A 212 -15.68 8.80 -33.06
N GLY A 213 -14.61 8.62 -32.28
CA GLY A 213 -13.49 9.57 -32.21
C GLY A 213 -13.85 10.94 -31.64
N ARG A 214 -15.14 11.20 -31.42
CA ARG A 214 -15.70 12.37 -30.73
C ARG A 214 -15.31 12.35 -29.26
N THR A 215 -15.06 13.54 -28.72
CA THR A 215 -14.83 13.76 -27.30
C THR A 215 -16.10 14.31 -26.63
N THR A 216 -16.26 14.03 -25.34
CA THR A 216 -17.36 14.53 -24.51
C THR A 216 -16.86 14.76 -23.08
N THR A 217 -17.69 15.38 -22.24
CA THR A 217 -17.44 15.48 -20.80
C THR A 217 -18.17 14.35 -20.08
N ILE A 218 -17.47 13.66 -19.17
CA ILE A 218 -18.06 12.62 -18.33
C ILE A 218 -17.90 12.97 -16.85
N ARG A 219 -18.72 12.37 -15.99
CA ARG A 219 -18.49 12.38 -14.54
C ARG A 219 -18.18 10.98 -14.04
N LYS A 220 -17.06 10.81 -13.36
CA LYS A 220 -16.59 9.55 -12.81
C LYS A 220 -16.74 9.54 -11.29
N THR A 221 -17.24 8.44 -10.74
CA THR A 221 -17.28 8.18 -9.30
C THR A 221 -16.78 6.76 -9.02
N GLN A 222 -16.15 6.54 -7.87
CA GLN A 222 -15.64 5.24 -7.46
C GLN A 222 -16.24 4.83 -6.11
N LYS A 223 -16.55 3.54 -5.97
CA LYS A 223 -17.07 2.92 -4.74
C LYS A 223 -16.53 1.50 -4.56
N PHE A 224 -16.62 0.94 -3.37
CA PHE A 224 -16.20 -0.44 -3.09
C PHE A 224 -17.34 -1.43 -3.41
N LEU A 225 -17.11 -2.33 -4.36
CA LEU A 225 -17.96 -3.51 -4.58
C LEU A 225 -17.80 -4.51 -3.44
N THR A 226 -16.55 -4.78 -3.09
CA THR A 226 -16.17 -5.66 -1.98
C THR A 226 -15.20 -4.93 -1.05
N PHE A 227 -15.12 -5.38 0.21
CA PHE A 227 -14.15 -4.87 1.18
C PHE A 227 -13.19 -6.00 1.55
N PRO A 228 -11.88 -5.73 1.68
CA PRO A 228 -10.90 -6.74 2.06
C PRO A 228 -10.95 -7.00 3.57
N ASP A 229 -10.38 -8.12 4.02
CA ASP A 229 -10.18 -8.38 5.45
C ASP A 229 -9.17 -7.39 6.06
N TYR A 230 -8.13 -7.05 5.28
CA TYR A 230 -7.12 -6.06 5.64
C TYR A 230 -7.02 -4.99 4.53
N LEU A 231 -7.41 -3.76 4.86
CA LEU A 231 -7.32 -2.64 3.92
C LEU A 231 -5.93 -1.97 4.02
N VAL A 232 -5.11 -2.12 2.97
CA VAL A 232 -3.86 -1.37 2.85
C VAL A 232 -4.16 0.03 2.30
N VAL A 233 -3.81 1.07 3.04
CA VAL A 233 -3.96 2.46 2.59
C VAL A 233 -2.60 3.04 2.22
N GLN A 234 -2.42 3.41 0.95
CA GLN A 234 -1.23 4.13 0.48
C GLN A 234 -1.54 5.62 0.34
N LEU A 235 -0.80 6.44 1.06
CA LEU A 235 -0.88 7.89 0.93
C LEU A 235 0.18 8.38 -0.07
N LYS A 236 -0.25 8.97 -1.17
CA LYS A 236 0.63 9.53 -2.22
C LYS A 236 1.25 10.84 -1.74
N LYS A 237 2.26 10.74 -0.87
CA LYS A 237 2.99 11.87 -0.27
C LYS A 237 4.10 12.41 -1.17
N TYR A 238 3.83 12.55 -2.46
CA TYR A 238 4.77 13.09 -3.43
C TYR A 238 4.03 13.92 -4.46
N THR A 239 4.67 15.01 -4.89
CA THR A 239 4.21 15.91 -5.96
C THR A 239 5.41 16.31 -6.79
N PHE A 240 5.17 16.98 -7.92
CA PHE A 240 6.21 17.63 -8.69
C PHE A 240 6.28 19.11 -8.37
N ASN A 241 7.50 19.64 -8.31
CA ASN A 241 7.75 21.08 -8.33
C ASN A 241 7.53 21.63 -9.76
N ALA A 242 7.57 22.96 -9.92
CA ALA A 242 7.45 23.62 -11.22
C ALA A 242 8.55 23.22 -12.22
N ASP A 243 9.70 22.78 -11.72
CA ASP A 243 10.84 22.26 -12.48
C ASP A 243 10.79 20.73 -12.71
N TRP A 244 9.64 20.09 -12.41
CA TRP A 244 9.43 18.65 -12.50
C TRP A 244 10.30 17.79 -11.58
N THR A 245 10.92 18.39 -10.56
CA THR A 245 11.62 17.63 -9.53
C THR A 245 10.63 17.01 -8.54
N PRO A 246 10.81 15.73 -8.13
CA PRO A 246 9.97 15.11 -7.12
C PRO A 246 10.13 15.81 -5.77
N LYS A 247 9.01 16.18 -5.16
CA LYS A 247 8.93 16.78 -3.83
C LYS A 247 8.09 15.91 -2.91
N LYS A 248 8.70 15.49 -1.79
CA LYS A 248 7.98 14.83 -0.70
C LYS A 248 7.00 15.81 -0.04
N ILE A 249 5.77 15.35 0.15
CA ILE A 249 4.75 16.06 0.90
C ILE A 249 4.92 15.69 2.38
N ASP A 250 5.58 16.57 3.16
CA ASP A 250 5.80 16.36 4.59
C ASP A 250 4.57 16.78 5.40
N VAL A 251 3.62 15.84 5.56
CA VAL A 251 2.35 16.04 6.27
C VAL A 251 2.17 15.05 7.41
N SER A 252 1.48 15.52 8.46
CA SER A 252 0.93 14.68 9.51
C SER A 252 -0.48 14.25 9.10
N MET A 253 -0.74 12.95 9.13
CA MET A 253 -2.05 12.40 8.76
C MET A 253 -2.74 11.97 10.05
N GLU A 254 -3.92 12.51 10.30
CA GLU A 254 -4.74 12.12 11.43
C GLU A 254 -5.57 10.90 11.02
N VAL A 255 -5.10 9.72 11.43
CA VAL A 255 -5.70 8.42 11.15
C VAL A 255 -6.52 8.00 12.37
N PRO A 256 -7.84 7.78 12.23
CA PRO A 256 -8.66 7.32 13.34
C PRO A 256 -8.40 5.84 13.66
N ASP A 257 -8.59 5.45 14.93
CA ASP A 257 -8.52 4.04 15.35
C ASP A 257 -9.66 3.19 14.75
N VAL A 258 -10.81 3.81 14.51
CA VAL A 258 -11.99 3.21 13.88
C VAL A 258 -12.35 3.99 12.63
N LEU A 259 -12.38 3.31 11.49
CA LEU A 259 -12.70 3.89 10.19
C LEU A 259 -13.96 3.22 9.61
N ASP A 260 -15.04 3.99 9.46
CA ASP A 260 -16.26 3.52 8.80
C ASP A 260 -16.27 3.89 7.32
N LEU A 261 -16.34 2.87 6.46
CA LEU A 261 -16.35 3.01 5.00
C LEU A 261 -17.69 2.57 4.38
N ASN A 262 -18.73 2.32 5.18
CA ASN A 262 -20.00 1.79 4.69
C ASN A 262 -20.68 2.70 3.65
N SER A 263 -20.51 4.01 3.77
CA SER A 263 -21.04 5.00 2.80
C SER A 263 -20.41 4.86 1.41
N LEU A 264 -19.23 4.25 1.31
CA LEU A 264 -18.51 4.01 0.07
C LEU A 264 -18.89 2.68 -0.58
N ARG A 265 -19.82 1.91 0.00
CA ARG A 265 -20.30 0.67 -0.62
C ARG A 265 -21.04 0.98 -1.92
N ALA A 266 -20.64 0.29 -2.98
CA ALA A 266 -21.26 0.34 -4.29
C ALA A 266 -22.69 -0.18 -4.23
N SER A 267 -23.53 0.29 -5.15
CA SER A 267 -24.94 -0.08 -5.20
C SER A 267 -25.38 -0.52 -6.58
N GLY A 268 -24.46 -0.61 -7.55
CA GLY A 268 -24.77 -0.95 -8.93
C GLY A 268 -25.65 0.09 -9.62
N LEU A 269 -26.31 -0.35 -10.69
CA LEU A 269 -27.28 0.45 -11.43
C LEU A 269 -28.41 0.93 -10.52
N GLN A 270 -28.64 2.24 -10.47
CA GLN A 270 -29.68 2.86 -9.64
C GLN A 270 -31.01 2.97 -10.39
N PRO A 271 -32.16 2.99 -9.66
CA PRO A 271 -33.45 3.26 -10.27
C PRO A 271 -33.45 4.57 -11.07
N GLY A 272 -33.91 4.52 -12.32
CA GLY A 272 -33.95 5.66 -13.23
C GLY A 272 -32.70 5.88 -14.07
N GLU A 273 -31.65 5.10 -13.86
CA GLU A 273 -30.46 5.14 -14.72
C GLU A 273 -30.63 4.25 -15.96
N THR A 274 -30.07 4.71 -17.08
CA THR A 274 -30.04 3.95 -18.34
C THR A 274 -28.59 3.64 -18.70
N LEU A 275 -28.29 2.39 -19.02
CA LEU A 275 -26.95 2.01 -19.45
C LEU A 275 -26.61 2.61 -20.82
N VAL A 276 -25.35 2.96 -21.03
CA VAL A 276 -24.84 3.26 -22.38
C VAL A 276 -24.97 2.01 -23.24
N THR A 277 -25.71 2.11 -24.32
CA THR A 277 -25.73 1.10 -25.38
C THR A 277 -24.42 1.17 -26.14
N ASP A 278 -23.67 0.07 -26.16
CA ASP A 278 -22.37 -0.01 -26.83
C ASP A 278 -22.40 0.48 -28.26
#